data_AF-X0WQB1-F1
#
_entry.id   AF-X0WQB1-F1
#
_cell.length_a   1.000
_cell.length_b   1.000
_cell.length_c   1.000
_cell.angle_alpha   90.00
_cell.angle_beta   90.00
_cell.angle_gamma   90.00
#
_symmetry.space_group_name_H-M   'P 1'
#
loop_
_entity.id
_entity.type
_entity.pdbx_description
1 polymer ?
#
loop_
_entity_poly.entity_id
_entity_poly.type
_entity_poly.pdbx_seq_one_letter_code
_entity_poly.pdbx_strand_id
1 'polypeptide(L)'
;MTKIIKIVIIILIVLIIIGCKGKKSSKPVTREDLYTGTDGLVFNFLKNAPPDQVYASTETERSQFNVVIDLENKGAFNIEEGYLTLILEDDYMSIDDWDTTEEISYAGYN
;
A
#
# COMPACT_ATOMS: atom_id res chain seq x y z
N MET A 1 -67.91 -6.20 20.93
CA MET A 1 -66.74 -5.72 21.69
C MET A 1 -65.45 -6.45 21.33
N THR A 2 -65.41 -7.79 21.31
CA THR A 2 -64.19 -8.57 21.02
C THR A 2 -63.56 -8.32 19.64
N LYS A 3 -64.35 -8.03 18.60
CA LYS A 3 -63.84 -7.71 17.24
C LYS A 3 -63.11 -6.36 17.18
N ILE A 4 -63.61 -5.35 17.91
CA ILE A 4 -63.00 -4.00 17.96
C ILE A 4 -61.68 -4.07 18.72
N ILE A 5 -61.62 -4.83 19.83
CA ILE A 5 -60.39 -5.04 20.60
C ILE A 5 -59.29 -5.70 19.73
N LYS A 6 -59.65 -6.69 18.89
CA LYS A 6 -58.68 -7.32 17.97
C LYS A 6 -58.11 -6.33 16.95
N ILE A 7 -58.95 -5.44 16.41
CA ILE A 7 -58.51 -4.41 15.46
C ILE A 7 -57.56 -3.42 16.13
N VAL A 8 -57.87 -2.97 17.36
CA VAL A 8 -57.01 -2.06 18.12
C VAL A 8 -55.65 -2.67 18.41
N ILE A 9 -55.61 -3.96 18.78
CA ILE A 9 -54.36 -4.69 19.03
C ILE A 9 -53.50 -4.79 17.75
N ILE A 10 -54.12 -5.07 16.60
CA ILE A 10 -53.40 -5.15 15.32
C ILE A 10 -52.82 -3.79 14.94
N ILE A 11 -53.57 -2.70 15.12
CA ILE A 11 -53.08 -1.34 14.86
C ILE A 11 -51.91 -0.98 15.77
N LEU A 12 -51.98 -1.36 17.06
CA LEU A 12 -50.91 -1.13 18.01
C LEU A 12 -49.63 -1.87 17.61
N ILE A 13 -49.76 -3.14 17.16
CA ILE A 13 -48.62 -3.93 16.69
C ILE A 13 -48.00 -3.28 15.47
N VAL A 14 -48.80 -2.85 14.48
CA VAL A 14 -48.32 -2.16 13.26
C VAL A 14 -47.54 -0.89 13.60
N LEU A 15 -48.01 -0.10 14.58
CA LEU A 15 -47.32 1.11 15.02
C LEU A 15 -45.94 0.82 15.64
N ILE A 16 -45.79 -0.30 16.34
CA ILE A 16 -44.50 -0.69 16.96
C ILE A 16 -43.48 -1.10 15.88
N ILE A 17 -43.90 -1.76 14.80
CA ILE A 17 -42.99 -2.22 13.73
C ILE A 17 -42.44 -1.04 12.91
N ILE A 18 -43.25 0.01 12.69
CA ILE A 18 -42.85 1.20 11.91
C ILE A 18 -41.76 1.99 12.65
N GLY A 19 -41.69 1.91 13.98
CA GLY A 19 -40.67 2.57 14.80
C GLY A 19 -39.29 1.90 14.76
N CYS A 20 -39.16 0.71 14.18
CA CYS A 20 -37.90 -0.05 14.19
C CYS A 20 -36.93 0.32 13.05
N LYS A 21 -36.90 1.59 12.62
CA LYS A 21 -35.76 2.11 11.85
C LYS A 21 -34.65 2.46 12.82
N GLY A 22 -33.83 1.46 13.13
CA GLY A 22 -32.62 1.61 13.92
C GLY A 22 -31.79 2.79 13.43
N LYS A 23 -31.39 3.67 14.36
CA LYS A 23 -30.34 4.64 14.12
C LYS A 23 -29.14 3.87 13.58
N LYS A 24 -28.84 3.99 12.28
CA LYS A 24 -27.50 3.74 11.79
C LYS A 24 -26.64 4.77 12.51
N SER A 25 -26.07 4.37 13.64
CA SER A 25 -24.99 5.08 14.27
C SER A 25 -23.85 4.98 13.27
N SER A 26 -23.77 5.95 12.35
CA SER A 26 -22.51 6.25 11.71
C SER A 26 -21.63 6.70 12.87
N LYS A 27 -20.83 5.78 13.40
CA LYS A 27 -19.68 6.22 14.18
C LYS A 27 -18.98 7.26 13.31
N PRO A 28 -18.77 8.49 13.80
CA PRO A 28 -17.97 9.44 13.06
C PRO A 28 -16.63 8.76 12.79
N VAL A 29 -16.20 8.75 11.53
CA VAL A 29 -14.88 8.22 11.16
C VAL A 29 -13.87 8.97 12.02
N THR A 30 -13.21 8.26 12.91
CA THR A 30 -12.21 8.83 13.81
C THR A 30 -10.88 8.94 13.07
N ARG A 31 -9.94 9.75 13.56
CA ARG A 31 -8.62 9.86 12.90
C ARG A 31 -7.90 8.51 12.90
N GLU A 32 -8.15 7.72 13.93
CA GLU A 32 -7.63 6.37 14.12
C GLU A 32 -8.14 5.40 13.03
N ASP A 33 -9.36 5.60 12.51
CA ASP A 33 -9.90 4.80 11.41
C ASP A 33 -9.24 5.12 10.05
N LEU A 34 -8.61 6.29 9.90
CA LEU A 34 -7.91 6.71 8.66
C LEU A 34 -6.51 6.10 8.53
N TYR A 35 -5.92 5.65 9.64
CA TYR A 35 -4.58 5.07 9.67
C TYR A 35 -4.66 3.55 9.85
N THR A 36 -5.37 2.89 8.94
CA THR A 36 -5.53 1.43 8.95
C THR A 36 -4.74 0.81 7.80
N GLY A 37 -3.91 -0.19 8.14
CA GLY A 37 -2.99 -0.85 7.22
C GLY A 37 -1.78 -1.38 7.97
N THR A 38 -1.22 -2.50 7.54
CA THR A 38 0.02 -3.08 8.11
C THR A 38 1.26 -2.70 7.31
N ASP A 39 1.07 -2.14 6.12
CA ASP A 39 2.14 -1.85 5.19
C ASP A 39 2.77 -0.49 5.54
N GLY A 40 4.10 -0.47 5.66
CA GLY A 40 4.89 0.73 5.93
C GLY A 40 5.64 1.16 4.69
N LEU A 41 6.97 1.04 4.72
CA LEU A 41 7.81 1.21 3.54
C LEU A 41 7.88 -0.11 2.78
N VAL A 42 7.53 -0.07 1.50
CA VAL A 42 7.62 -1.22 0.58
C VAL A 42 8.77 -0.96 -0.38
N PHE A 43 9.55 -2.01 -0.69
CA PHE A 43 10.61 -1.94 -1.69
C PHE A 43 10.43 -3.03 -2.73
N ASN A 44 10.77 -2.74 -3.98
CA ASN A 44 10.84 -3.71 -5.05
C ASN A 44 12.03 -3.41 -5.95
N PHE A 45 12.56 -4.44 -6.60
CA PHE A 45 13.42 -4.21 -7.76
C PHE A 45 12.57 -3.97 -9.00
N LEU A 46 13.01 -3.05 -9.85
CA LEU A 46 12.36 -2.89 -11.14
C LEU A 46 12.59 -4.15 -11.98
N LYS A 47 11.60 -4.51 -12.79
CA LYS A 47 11.68 -5.70 -13.65
C LYS A 47 12.93 -5.64 -14.54
N ASN A 48 13.72 -6.70 -14.53
CA ASN A 48 15.00 -6.82 -15.24
C ASN A 48 16.09 -5.81 -14.80
N ALA A 49 15.95 -5.18 -13.63
CA ALA A 49 16.95 -4.31 -13.02
C ALA A 49 16.97 -4.51 -11.49
N PRO A 50 17.61 -5.59 -11.00
CA PRO A 50 18.72 -6.28 -11.65
C PRO A 50 18.28 -7.35 -12.67
N PRO A 51 19.16 -7.70 -13.63
CA PRO A 51 18.92 -8.85 -14.50
C PRO A 51 18.97 -10.15 -13.70
N ASP A 52 18.21 -11.16 -14.14
CA ASP A 52 18.17 -12.49 -13.49
C ASP A 52 19.53 -13.20 -13.50
N GLN A 53 20.40 -12.83 -14.45
CA GLN A 53 21.74 -13.38 -14.62
C GLN A 53 22.71 -12.27 -15.01
N VAL A 54 23.88 -12.26 -14.36
CA VAL A 54 25.02 -11.41 -14.67
C VAL A 54 26.18 -12.33 -15.02
N TYR A 55 26.91 -12.00 -16.09
CA TYR A 55 28.07 -12.78 -16.51
C TYR A 55 29.34 -12.24 -15.88
N ALA A 56 30.26 -13.13 -15.50
CA ALA A 56 31.50 -12.76 -14.85
C ALA A 56 32.32 -11.81 -15.73
N SER A 57 32.85 -10.76 -15.10
CA SER A 57 33.82 -9.85 -15.69
C SER A 57 35.14 -10.56 -16.00
N THR A 58 35.80 -10.15 -17.08
CA THR A 58 37.18 -10.57 -17.39
C THR A 58 38.14 -9.48 -16.93
N GLU A 59 39.44 -9.79 -16.84
CA GLU A 59 40.44 -8.79 -16.40
C GLU A 59 40.48 -7.53 -17.30
N THR A 60 39.98 -7.64 -18.53
CA THR A 60 39.90 -6.55 -19.51
C THR A 60 38.51 -5.92 -19.66
N GLU A 61 37.45 -6.54 -19.12
CA GLU A 61 36.08 -6.08 -19.32
C GLU A 61 35.21 -6.32 -18.07
N ARG A 62 34.72 -5.24 -17.48
CA ARG A 62 33.80 -5.31 -16.32
C ARG A 62 32.36 -5.43 -16.81
N SER A 63 31.61 -6.38 -16.27
CA SER A 63 30.17 -6.47 -16.51
C SER A 63 29.47 -5.39 -15.68
N GLN A 64 28.90 -4.39 -16.36
CA GLN A 64 28.09 -3.35 -15.74
C GLN A 64 26.61 -3.72 -15.87
N PHE A 65 25.86 -3.51 -14.79
CA PHE A 65 24.41 -3.70 -14.78
C PHE A 65 23.78 -2.70 -13.81
N ASN A 66 22.52 -2.36 -14.09
CA ASN A 66 21.78 -1.40 -13.28
C ASN A 66 20.96 -2.15 -12.23
N VAL A 67 20.97 -1.60 -11.02
CA VAL A 67 20.07 -1.99 -9.92
C VAL A 67 19.14 -0.82 -9.69
N VAL A 68 17.84 -1.04 -9.87
CA VAL A 68 16.83 0.01 -9.67
C VAL A 68 15.91 -0.44 -8.55
N ILE A 69 15.88 0.35 -7.47
CA ILE A 69 15.06 0.09 -6.30
C ILE A 69 13.88 1.07 -6.33
N ASP A 70 12.68 0.52 -6.43
CA ASP A 70 11.44 1.25 -6.23
C ASP A 70 11.10 1.25 -4.74
N LEU A 71 10.91 2.43 -4.16
CA LEU A 71 10.60 2.64 -2.75
C LEU A 71 9.25 3.37 -2.64
N GLU A 72 8.29 2.74 -2.00
CA GLU A 72 6.95 3.29 -1.83
C GLU A 72 6.58 3.35 -0.34
N ASN A 73 6.32 4.55 0.17
CA ASN A 73 5.79 4.72 1.53
C ASN A 73 4.27 4.55 1.53
N LYS A 74 3.79 3.35 1.90
CA LYS A 74 2.36 3.06 2.12
C LYS A 74 1.91 3.30 3.56
N GLY A 75 2.83 3.79 4.40
CA GLY A 75 2.57 4.05 5.80
C GLY A 75 1.67 5.27 6.02
N ALA A 76 1.12 5.32 7.24
CA ALA A 76 0.29 6.40 7.73
C ALA A 76 1.02 7.76 7.92
N PHE A 77 2.35 7.75 7.88
CA PHE A 77 3.21 8.89 8.21
C PHE A 77 4.27 9.11 7.15
N ASN A 78 4.66 10.37 6.95
CA ASN A 78 5.75 10.75 6.06
C ASN A 78 7.11 10.36 6.64
N ILE A 79 8.07 10.10 5.76
CA ILE A 79 9.47 9.88 6.10
C ILE A 79 10.21 11.17 5.80
N GLU A 80 10.64 11.90 6.84
CA GLU A 80 11.35 13.18 6.70
C GLU A 80 12.87 12.96 6.56
N GLU A 81 13.44 12.00 7.30
CA GLU A 81 14.88 11.72 7.37
C GLU A 81 15.13 10.21 7.17
N GLY A 82 14.89 9.73 5.96
CA GLY A 82 15.09 8.33 5.59
C GLY A 82 16.54 8.02 5.24
N TYR A 83 17.00 6.81 5.58
CA TYR A 83 18.29 6.29 5.18
C TYR A 83 18.08 4.98 4.41
N LEU A 84 18.65 4.88 3.20
CA LEU A 84 18.77 3.63 2.46
C LEU A 84 20.19 3.11 2.63
N THR A 85 20.35 1.90 3.15
CA THR A 85 21.65 1.24 3.29
C THR A 85 21.71 0.04 2.36
N LEU A 86 22.73 0.02 1.50
CA LEU A 86 23.06 -1.14 0.67
C LEU A 86 24.41 -1.69 1.12
N ILE A 87 24.52 -3.00 1.22
CA ILE A 87 25.74 -3.70 1.58
C ILE A 87 26.15 -4.51 0.34
N LEU A 88 27.38 -4.27 -0.11
CA LEU A 88 27.98 -4.95 -1.26
C LEU A 88 29.20 -5.72 -0.79
N GLU A 89 29.49 -6.84 -1.45
CA GLU A 89 30.74 -7.56 -1.24
C GLU A 89 31.81 -6.95 -2.17
N ASP A 90 32.78 -6.26 -1.58
CA ASP A 90 33.82 -5.50 -2.31
C ASP A 90 34.64 -6.36 -3.28
N ASP A 91 34.75 -7.67 -3.01
CA ASP A 91 35.47 -8.63 -3.87
C ASP A 91 34.72 -8.95 -5.18
N TYR A 92 33.41 -8.67 -5.24
CA TYR A 92 32.54 -9.04 -6.37
C TYR A 92 31.86 -7.84 -7.04
N MET A 93 31.57 -6.78 -6.29
CA MET A 93 30.75 -5.68 -6.77
C MET A 93 31.33 -4.34 -6.33
N SER A 94 31.23 -3.36 -7.21
CA SER A 94 31.56 -1.96 -6.92
C SER A 94 30.49 -1.06 -7.50
N ILE A 95 30.16 0.02 -6.80
CA ILE A 95 29.28 1.07 -7.32
C ILE A 95 30.09 1.92 -8.29
N ASP A 96 29.67 1.93 -9.55
CA ASP A 96 30.27 2.79 -10.57
C ASP A 96 29.61 4.18 -10.56
N ASP A 97 28.27 4.21 -10.44
CA ASP A 97 27.48 5.44 -10.36
C ASP A 97 26.26 5.24 -9.44
N TRP A 98 25.81 6.33 -8.82
CA TRP A 98 24.65 6.35 -7.92
C TRP A 98 23.74 7.52 -8.28
N ASP A 99 22.59 7.20 -8.86
CA ASP A 99 21.58 8.18 -9.27
C ASP A 99 20.33 8.05 -8.39
N THR A 100 19.88 9.18 -7.85
CA THR A 100 18.67 9.29 -7.01
C THR A 100 17.55 10.10 -7.67
N THR A 101 17.63 10.36 -8.98
CA THR A 101 16.65 11.22 -9.65
C THR A 101 15.22 10.65 -9.58
N GLU A 102 14.28 11.50 -9.19
CA GLU A 102 12.87 11.18 -8.90
C GLU A 102 12.02 10.88 -10.15
N GLU A 103 12.60 10.84 -11.34
CA GLU A 103 11.84 10.71 -12.58
C GLU A 103 12.48 9.67 -13.51
N ILE A 104 12.25 8.39 -13.22
CA ILE A 104 12.37 7.36 -14.25
C ILE A 104 11.18 7.56 -15.19
N SER A 105 11.31 8.50 -16.12
CA SER A 105 10.43 8.59 -17.28
C SER A 105 10.43 7.22 -17.93
N TYR A 106 9.27 6.55 -17.94
CA TYR A 106 9.04 5.30 -18.67
C TYR A 106 9.12 5.59 -20.17
N ALA A 107 10.32 5.84 -20.68
CA ALA A 107 10.60 6.00 -22.08
C ALA A 107 10.63 4.60 -22.73
N GLY A 108 9.47 4.19 -23.23
CA GLY A 108 9.38 3.28 -24.37
C GLY A 108 9.43 1.77 -24.06
N TYR A 109 8.30 1.22 -23.66
CA TYR A 109 7.91 -0.11 -24.13
C TYR A 109 6.93 0.07 -25.29
N ASN A 110 7.43 -0.01 -26.53
CA ASN A 110 6.67 -0.34 -27.74
C ASN A 110 7.24 -1.64 -28.32
#